data_AF-A0AAJ5AFM4-F1
#
_entry.id   AF-A0AAJ5AFM4-F1
#
_cell.length_a   1.000
_cell.length_b   1.000
_cell.length_c   1.000
_cell.angle_alpha   90.00
_cell.angle_beta   90.00
_cell.angle_gamma   90.00
#
_symmetry.space_group_name_H-M   'P 1'
#
loop_
_entity.id
_entity.type
_entity.pdbx_description
1 polymer ?
#
loop_
_entity_poly.entity_id
_entity_poly.type
_entity_poly.pdbx_seq_one_letter_code
_entity_poly.pdbx_strand_id
1 'polypeptide(L)'
;MLEGKILAFSGGRPVGVLPESGSAADVLIELAKPTGADLVYCGNSPVSLIIRGSIFKYLNEVDRSTLLNVVGAEVVADYALQAAIDDGVTILEWHAVPGVYVLGKDLVTLPVGFSFEGESRRTYTASSDASFNNVGTVLRLFNGASAIFKMTSRHSFRRVVFDGRNKSVRFMQGYDQTQWCRFYDCGVHRWYIGIGGSSPNGYSATLIFSGGTISSNTIGVKNVIDSLFLGATINANDTDGVQLLTGANNNAFIGVRNEWNNGDNYYGYGCKRILIQGELIDRAGKRAVAAVGGAQFVLSGVALQRSGRLATEGTVDDSHFYLEGDTSSIVVTPTYTTTGANDDGSGRSSPTYILATGGSNSDAKSFIASASNLSGYTGTSWLRSGVIASLSVQGCLGVEDVKNFGLRRISNGVQYLGDAVSGLALSGAGNTATMVFTTTPQELSRYSSELLVRTLEITARNNTSTGSVAYYSVNLIISREYASAAIAVDTASVRTFATVSGGTWGITSASPTGVSLSFAISSDGKTLTVTLTAIDSASRVISAKLRA
;
A
#
# COMPACT_ATOMS: atom_id res chain seq x y z
N MET A 1 69.13 2.14 33.16
CA MET A 1 70.06 2.65 32.14
C MET A 1 69.72 4.10 31.85
N LEU A 2 70.62 5.03 32.23
CA LEU A 2 70.52 6.49 31.99
C LEU A 2 71.64 6.99 31.05
N GLU A 3 72.47 6.09 30.55
CA GLU A 3 73.60 6.39 29.67
C GLU A 3 73.07 6.89 28.32
N GLY A 4 73.53 8.07 27.89
CA GLY A 4 73.13 8.71 26.63
C GLY A 4 71.92 9.65 26.67
N LYS A 5 71.31 9.93 27.85
CA LYS A 5 70.21 10.90 27.99
C LYS A 5 70.62 12.10 28.85
N ILE A 6 70.37 13.32 28.37
CA ILE A 6 70.57 14.54 29.16
C ILE A 6 69.42 14.68 30.15
N LEU A 7 69.73 14.82 31.45
CA LEU A 7 68.78 15.08 32.52
C LEU A 7 69.05 16.48 33.10
N ALA A 8 68.01 17.28 33.28
CA ALA A 8 68.08 18.50 34.08
C ALA A 8 67.53 18.22 35.49
N PHE A 9 67.94 19.01 36.48
CA PHE A 9 67.47 18.88 37.86
C PHE A 9 66.78 20.18 38.29
N SER A 10 65.57 20.06 38.85
CA SER A 10 64.83 21.18 39.45
C SER A 10 64.32 20.77 40.82
N GLY A 11 64.65 21.55 41.87
CA GLY A 11 64.28 21.23 43.25
C GLY A 11 64.75 19.85 43.74
N GLY A 12 65.89 19.36 43.24
CA GLY A 12 66.44 18.04 43.57
C GLY A 12 65.77 16.85 42.87
N ARG A 13 64.83 17.09 41.94
CA ARG A 13 64.17 16.05 41.15
C ARG A 13 64.67 16.08 39.70
N PRO A 14 64.96 14.92 39.09
CA PRO A 14 65.26 14.86 37.66
C PRO A 14 64.03 15.25 36.85
N VAL A 15 64.21 16.13 35.88
CA VAL A 15 63.19 16.56 34.91
C VAL A 15 63.69 16.23 33.49
N GLY A 16 62.76 15.86 32.60
CA GLY A 16 63.08 15.62 31.20
C GLY A 16 63.54 16.90 30.52
N VAL A 17 64.65 16.84 29.77
CA VAL A 17 65.09 17.94 28.90
C VAL A 17 64.27 17.87 27.62
N LEU A 18 63.48 18.92 27.37
CA LEU A 18 62.74 19.06 26.12
C LEU A 18 63.70 19.42 24.97
N PRO A 19 63.41 18.99 23.73
CA PRO A 19 64.19 19.41 22.58
C PRO A 19 64.12 20.93 22.38
N GLU A 20 65.10 21.47 21.66
CA GLU A 20 65.15 22.91 21.33
C GLU A 20 63.91 23.31 20.52
N SER A 21 63.33 24.45 20.87
CA SER A 21 62.14 25.00 20.21
C SER A 21 62.41 25.23 18.71
N GLY A 22 61.55 24.71 17.84
CA GLY A 22 61.72 24.78 16.39
C GLY A 22 62.70 23.77 15.79
N SER A 23 63.31 22.89 16.61
CA SER A 23 64.07 21.76 16.10
C SER A 23 63.16 20.73 15.40
N ALA A 24 63.73 19.87 14.56
CA ALA A 24 62.96 18.81 13.89
C ALA A 24 62.25 17.87 14.90
N ALA A 25 62.89 17.59 16.05
CA ALA A 25 62.29 16.78 17.10
C ALA A 25 61.08 17.48 17.75
N ASP A 26 61.17 18.78 17.99
CA ASP A 26 60.08 19.60 18.55
C ASP A 26 58.87 19.63 17.59
N VAL A 27 59.08 19.90 16.31
CA VAL A 27 58.02 19.89 15.29
C VAL A 27 57.33 18.53 15.18
N LEU A 28 58.09 17.44 15.20
CA LEU A 28 57.53 16.08 15.16
C LEU A 28 56.71 15.75 16.41
N ILE A 29 57.13 16.23 17.59
CA ILE A 29 56.36 16.06 18.83
C ILE A 29 55.04 16.84 18.74
N GLU A 30 55.06 18.09 18.30
CA GLU A 30 53.85 18.91 18.15
C GLU A 30 52.86 18.31 17.14
N LEU A 31 53.34 17.84 15.98
CA LEU A 31 52.50 17.19 14.97
C LEU A 31 51.94 15.83 15.41
N ALA A 32 52.60 15.14 16.34
CA ALA A 32 52.14 13.86 16.87
C ALA A 32 51.08 14.00 17.99
N LYS A 33 50.83 15.23 18.50
CA LYS A 33 49.79 15.46 19.50
C LYS A 33 48.39 15.28 18.90
N PRO A 34 47.35 15.06 19.74
CA PRO A 34 45.96 15.01 19.27
C PRO A 34 45.51 16.24 18.46
N THR A 35 46.11 17.39 18.71
CA THR A 35 45.87 18.66 18.00
C THR A 35 46.79 18.88 16.80
N GLY A 36 47.62 17.89 16.43
CA GLY A 36 48.57 18.02 15.33
C GLY A 36 47.90 18.32 13.99
N ALA A 37 46.67 17.83 13.79
CA ALA A 37 45.86 18.14 12.61
C ALA A 37 45.41 19.62 12.54
N ASP A 38 45.39 20.34 13.67
CA ASP A 38 45.13 21.78 13.72
C ASP A 38 46.33 22.61 13.26
N LEU A 39 47.52 21.99 13.21
CA LEU A 39 48.77 22.64 12.83
C LEU A 39 49.08 22.49 11.32
N VAL A 40 48.39 21.59 10.62
CA VAL A 40 48.56 21.35 9.19
C VAL A 40 47.44 22.03 8.43
N TYR A 41 47.77 22.94 7.51
CA TYR A 41 46.80 23.73 6.75
C TYR A 41 46.69 23.27 5.29
N CYS A 42 45.47 23.27 4.77
CA CYS A 42 45.19 23.19 3.34
C CYS A 42 44.48 24.49 2.93
N GLY A 43 45.23 25.40 2.29
CA GLY A 43 44.77 26.77 2.08
C GLY A 43 44.61 27.51 3.41
N ASN A 44 43.42 28.06 3.66
CA ASN A 44 43.13 28.88 4.83
C ASN A 44 42.53 28.10 6.02
N SER A 45 42.41 26.78 5.92
CA SER A 45 41.78 25.97 6.96
C SER A 45 42.72 24.87 7.44
N PRO A 46 42.75 24.60 8.77
CA PRO A 46 43.44 23.44 9.29
C PRO A 46 42.76 22.16 8.79
N VAL A 47 43.55 21.12 8.60
CA VAL A 47 43.11 19.82 8.10
C VAL A 47 42.06 19.18 9.02
N SER A 48 42.10 19.45 10.31
CA SER A 48 41.09 19.03 11.29
C SER A 48 39.66 19.51 10.98
N LEU A 49 39.50 20.66 10.32
CA LEU A 49 38.18 21.18 9.90
C LEU A 49 37.72 20.64 8.53
N ILE A 50 38.63 20.01 7.79
CA ILE A 50 38.39 19.54 6.42
C ILE A 50 38.07 18.03 6.42
N ILE A 51 38.74 17.26 7.28
CA ILE A 51 38.52 15.82 7.40
C ILE A 51 37.16 15.56 8.08
N ARG A 52 36.36 14.67 7.49
CA ARG A 52 35.09 14.23 8.07
C ARG A 52 35.33 13.38 9.33
N GLY A 53 34.43 13.48 10.30
CA GLY A 53 34.45 12.60 11.47
C GLY A 53 34.32 11.13 11.04
N SER A 54 35.35 10.32 11.31
CA SER A 54 35.39 8.90 10.99
C SER A 54 35.37 8.05 12.26
N ILE A 55 34.65 6.92 12.23
CA ILE A 55 34.63 5.96 13.35
C ILE A 55 36.04 5.47 13.71
N PHE A 56 36.98 5.42 12.75
CA PHE A 56 38.37 5.00 13.01
C PHE A 56 39.15 5.97 13.91
N LYS A 57 38.70 7.22 14.06
CA LYS A 57 39.28 8.16 15.04
C LYS A 57 39.05 7.68 16.48
N TYR A 58 37.96 6.95 16.71
CA TYR A 58 37.48 6.59 18.05
C TYR A 58 37.66 5.12 18.41
N LEU A 59 37.97 4.26 17.43
CA LEU A 59 38.30 2.85 17.66
C LEU A 59 39.73 2.70 18.17
N ASN A 60 39.94 1.75 19.09
CA ASN A 60 41.29 1.34 19.47
C ASN A 60 41.99 0.59 18.32
N GLU A 61 43.32 0.47 18.40
CA GLU A 61 44.14 -0.11 17.33
C GLU A 61 43.80 -1.59 17.04
N VAL A 62 43.53 -2.37 18.08
CA VAL A 62 43.23 -3.81 17.97
C VAL A 62 41.90 -4.03 17.25
N ASP A 63 40.87 -3.29 17.65
CA ASP A 63 39.54 -3.33 17.05
C ASP A 63 39.56 -2.86 15.60
N ARG A 64 40.24 -1.74 15.33
CA ARG A 64 40.42 -1.21 13.98
C ARG A 64 41.16 -2.21 13.08
N SER A 65 42.24 -2.82 13.57
CA SER A 65 42.99 -3.83 12.83
C SER A 65 42.16 -5.09 12.57
N THR A 66 41.36 -5.53 13.54
CA THR A 66 40.47 -6.70 13.40
C THR A 66 39.43 -6.47 12.31
N LEU A 67 38.76 -5.30 12.33
CA LEU A 67 37.77 -4.92 11.32
C LEU A 67 38.37 -4.91 9.90
N LEU A 68 39.59 -4.40 9.74
CA LEU A 68 40.24 -4.25 8.44
C LEU A 68 40.75 -5.58 7.86
N ASN A 69 41.12 -6.54 8.70
CA ASN A 69 41.88 -7.72 8.26
C ASN A 69 41.15 -9.06 8.37
N VAL A 70 40.03 -9.13 9.11
CA VAL A 70 39.34 -10.42 9.37
C VAL A 70 37.89 -10.36 8.89
N VAL A 71 37.60 -11.10 7.81
CA VAL A 71 36.25 -11.17 7.20
C VAL A 71 35.24 -11.70 8.22
N GLY A 72 34.15 -10.94 8.41
CA GLY A 72 33.05 -11.32 9.30
C GLY A 72 33.36 -11.23 10.79
N ALA A 73 34.56 -10.77 11.19
CA ALA A 73 34.88 -10.55 12.59
C ALA A 73 34.00 -9.44 13.18
N GLU A 74 33.43 -9.70 14.34
CA GLU A 74 32.54 -8.78 15.05
C GLU A 74 33.33 -7.93 16.05
N VAL A 75 33.19 -6.61 15.95
CA VAL A 75 33.81 -5.66 16.88
C VAL A 75 32.74 -4.76 17.49
N VAL A 76 32.66 -4.73 18.81
CA VAL A 76 31.72 -3.87 19.54
C VAL A 76 32.20 -2.42 19.46
N ALA A 77 31.44 -1.56 18.80
CA ALA A 77 31.80 -0.17 18.50
C ALA A 77 31.01 0.87 19.31
N ASP A 78 30.26 0.45 20.35
CA ASP A 78 29.44 1.35 21.17
C ASP A 78 30.25 2.49 21.80
N TYR A 79 31.43 2.16 22.35
CA TYR A 79 32.32 3.14 22.96
C TYR A 79 32.82 4.18 21.95
N ALA A 80 33.10 3.76 20.73
CA ALA A 80 33.60 4.62 19.67
C ALA A 80 32.48 5.55 19.15
N LEU A 81 31.26 5.03 19.04
CA LEU A 81 30.08 5.84 18.70
C LEU A 81 29.77 6.87 19.79
N GLN A 82 29.80 6.49 21.06
CA GLN A 82 29.58 7.43 22.17
C GLN A 82 30.66 8.52 22.19
N ALA A 83 31.94 8.15 22.05
CA ALA A 83 33.03 9.12 22.00
C ALA A 83 32.90 10.10 20.82
N ALA A 84 32.42 9.65 19.65
CA ALA A 84 32.15 10.54 18.52
C ALA A 84 31.04 11.55 18.83
N ILE A 85 29.98 11.11 19.52
CA ILE A 85 28.88 11.98 19.95
C ILE A 85 29.38 13.01 20.98
N ASP A 86 30.18 12.58 21.95
CA ASP A 86 30.72 13.45 23.00
C ASP A 86 31.71 14.49 22.43
N ASP A 87 32.40 14.16 21.33
CA ASP A 87 33.28 15.05 20.57
C ASP A 87 32.50 16.01 19.63
N GLY A 88 31.16 15.98 19.65
CA GLY A 88 30.31 16.88 18.89
C GLY A 88 30.17 16.56 17.41
N VAL A 89 30.50 15.34 16.98
CA VAL A 89 30.30 14.90 15.60
C VAL A 89 28.80 14.92 15.26
N THR A 90 28.46 15.36 14.06
CA THR A 90 27.07 15.39 13.56
C THR A 90 26.85 14.44 12.38
N ILE A 91 27.91 14.16 11.61
CA ILE A 91 27.92 13.18 10.52
C ILE A 91 29.14 12.29 10.74
N LEU A 92 28.90 11.00 10.96
CA LEU A 92 29.93 10.00 11.22
C LEU A 92 30.09 9.07 10.03
N GLU A 93 31.31 8.99 9.52
CA GLU A 93 31.69 8.05 8.47
C GLU A 93 32.03 6.68 9.07
N TRP A 94 31.38 5.65 8.53
CA TRP A 94 31.59 4.24 8.83
C TRP A 94 32.17 3.56 7.61
N HIS A 95 33.48 3.33 7.60
CA HIS A 95 34.18 2.78 6.45
C HIS A 95 33.70 1.37 6.08
N ALA A 96 33.73 1.05 4.79
CA ALA A 96 33.58 -0.32 4.32
C ALA A 96 34.77 -1.16 4.76
N VAL A 97 34.49 -2.27 5.46
CA VAL A 97 35.52 -3.17 5.99
C VAL A 97 35.09 -4.63 5.83
N PRO A 98 36.04 -5.59 5.85
CA PRO A 98 35.70 -7.02 5.88
C PRO A 98 34.96 -7.47 7.14
N GLY A 99 35.26 -6.86 8.29
CA GLY A 99 34.58 -7.12 9.56
C GLY A 99 33.19 -6.50 9.66
N VAL A 100 32.58 -6.61 10.85
CA VAL A 100 31.23 -6.10 11.15
C VAL A 100 31.28 -5.26 12.41
N TYR A 101 30.75 -4.03 12.32
CA TYR A 101 30.57 -3.17 13.48
C TYR A 101 29.35 -3.65 14.26
N VAL A 102 29.51 -3.94 15.54
CA VAL A 102 28.45 -4.40 16.42
C VAL A 102 28.08 -3.29 17.40
N LEU A 103 26.78 -3.05 17.55
CA LEU A 103 26.23 -1.99 18.38
C LEU A 103 25.07 -2.49 19.25
N GLY A 104 24.88 -1.84 20.39
CA GLY A 104 23.78 -2.09 21.33
C GLY A 104 24.16 -2.91 22.56
N LYS A 105 25.44 -3.25 22.76
CA LYS A 105 25.89 -3.85 24.03
C LYS A 105 25.74 -2.82 25.15
N ASP A 106 26.29 -1.63 24.91
CA ASP A 106 26.10 -0.45 25.73
C ASP A 106 25.26 0.55 24.92
N LEU A 107 24.00 0.74 25.34
CA LEU A 107 23.01 1.40 24.49
C LEU A 107 23.29 2.90 24.32
N VAL A 108 23.67 3.29 23.10
CA VAL A 108 23.90 4.69 22.73
C VAL A 108 22.61 5.36 22.23
N THR A 109 22.41 6.64 22.55
CA THR A 109 21.33 7.47 22.01
C THR A 109 21.88 8.47 20.99
N LEU A 110 21.37 8.43 19.76
CA LEU A 110 21.76 9.35 18.71
C LEU A 110 21.15 10.74 18.94
N PRO A 111 21.95 11.82 19.01
CA PRO A 111 21.44 13.19 19.06
C PRO A 111 20.60 13.55 17.83
N VAL A 112 19.71 14.53 17.98
CA VAL A 112 18.85 14.97 16.86
C VAL A 112 19.71 15.41 15.68
N GLY A 113 19.43 14.86 14.50
CA GLY A 113 20.17 15.17 13.28
C GLY A 113 21.47 14.38 13.09
N PHE A 114 21.90 13.59 14.08
CA PHE A 114 23.11 12.76 13.94
C PHE A 114 22.93 11.77 12.78
N SER A 115 23.90 11.74 11.88
CA SER A 115 23.80 11.03 10.60
C SER A 115 24.97 10.08 10.37
N PHE A 116 24.75 8.98 9.65
CA PHE A 116 25.79 8.03 9.27
C PHE A 116 25.99 8.02 7.76
N GLU A 117 27.25 8.03 7.34
CA GLU A 117 27.68 7.80 5.96
C GLU A 117 28.46 6.49 5.92
N GLY A 118 28.09 5.60 5.01
CA GLY A 118 28.83 4.36 4.76
C GLY A 118 29.01 4.10 3.28
N GLU A 119 29.54 2.91 2.98
CA GLU A 119 29.69 2.40 1.63
C GLU A 119 29.33 0.92 1.63
N SER A 120 28.19 0.56 1.05
CA SER A 120 27.77 -0.82 0.91
C SER A 120 27.16 -1.09 -0.45
N ARG A 121 27.31 -2.33 -0.90
CA ARG A 121 26.58 -2.82 -2.08
C ARG A 121 25.13 -3.13 -1.69
N ARG A 122 24.21 -3.00 -2.66
CA ARG A 122 22.82 -3.40 -2.46
C ARG A 122 22.71 -4.90 -2.22
N THR A 123 22.20 -5.28 -1.06
CA THR A 123 21.82 -6.65 -0.69
C THR A 123 20.37 -6.90 -1.09
N TYR A 124 20.05 -8.15 -1.44
CA TYR A 124 18.69 -8.54 -1.86
C TYR A 124 17.94 -9.26 -0.74
N THR A 125 18.49 -10.34 -0.21
CA THR A 125 17.96 -11.10 0.94
C THR A 125 19.10 -11.49 1.88
N ALA A 126 18.83 -11.70 3.16
CA ALA A 126 19.82 -12.13 4.14
C ALA A 126 19.28 -13.23 5.05
N SER A 127 19.88 -14.42 4.99
CA SER A 127 19.43 -15.60 5.74
C SER A 127 20.35 -16.00 6.89
N SER A 128 21.58 -15.47 6.92
CA SER A 128 22.59 -15.82 7.91
C SER A 128 23.62 -14.71 8.09
N ASP A 129 24.46 -14.83 9.11
CA ASP A 129 25.54 -13.86 9.38
C ASP A 129 26.53 -13.75 8.20
N ALA A 130 26.74 -14.85 7.46
CA ALA A 130 27.60 -14.88 6.27
C ALA A 130 27.03 -14.06 5.10
N SER A 131 25.74 -13.72 5.10
CA SER A 131 25.12 -12.88 4.07
C SER A 131 25.72 -11.47 4.01
N PHE A 132 26.42 -11.07 5.09
CA PHE A 132 26.99 -9.73 5.27
C PHE A 132 28.49 -9.66 4.97
N ASN A 133 29.14 -10.80 4.70
CA ASN A 133 30.55 -10.82 4.36
C ASN A 133 30.79 -10.05 3.06
N ASN A 134 31.77 -9.14 3.08
CA ASN A 134 32.16 -8.30 1.94
C ASN A 134 31.01 -7.47 1.34
N VAL A 135 30.04 -7.07 2.16
CA VAL A 135 28.93 -6.20 1.74
C VAL A 135 29.30 -4.71 1.86
N GLY A 136 30.33 -4.38 2.65
CA GLY A 136 30.77 -3.02 2.92
C GLY A 136 30.44 -2.63 4.36
N THR A 137 29.90 -1.43 4.58
CA THR A 137 29.54 -0.96 5.91
C THR A 137 28.32 -1.70 6.49
N VAL A 138 28.57 -2.55 7.49
CA VAL A 138 27.52 -3.31 8.20
C VAL A 138 27.50 -2.93 9.68
N LEU A 139 26.33 -2.46 10.15
CA LEU A 139 26.03 -2.23 11.56
C LEU A 139 25.08 -3.31 12.06
N ARG A 140 25.57 -4.16 12.96
CA ARG A 140 24.85 -5.32 13.48
C ARG A 140 24.44 -5.13 14.92
N LEU A 141 23.26 -5.61 15.26
CA LEU A 141 22.78 -5.72 16.63
C LEU A 141 23.64 -6.68 17.45
N PHE A 142 24.11 -6.21 18.61
CA PHE A 142 24.77 -7.05 19.61
C PHE A 142 23.84 -8.16 20.08
N ASN A 143 24.36 -9.37 20.24
CA ASN A 143 23.53 -10.52 20.61
C ASN A 143 22.85 -10.31 21.98
N GLY A 144 21.52 -10.40 22.01
CA GLY A 144 20.71 -10.16 23.21
C GLY A 144 20.43 -8.69 23.54
N ALA A 145 20.89 -7.74 22.71
CA ALA A 145 20.60 -6.33 22.90
C ALA A 145 19.13 -6.00 22.61
N SER A 146 18.59 -5.01 23.35
CA SER A 146 17.21 -4.54 23.18
C SER A 146 17.03 -3.59 22.00
N ALA A 147 18.10 -2.94 21.54
CA ALA A 147 18.16 -2.05 20.39
C ALA A 147 19.61 -1.92 19.92
N ILE A 148 19.81 -1.56 18.64
CA ILE A 148 21.16 -1.26 18.12
C ILE A 148 21.66 0.11 18.59
N PHE A 149 20.74 1.07 18.73
CA PHE A 149 20.89 2.38 19.35
C PHE A 149 19.49 2.99 19.51
N LYS A 150 19.36 4.08 20.27
CA LYS A 150 18.13 4.88 20.32
C LYS A 150 18.16 6.00 19.28
N MET A 151 17.11 6.10 18.49
CA MET A 151 16.89 7.17 17.51
C MET A 151 16.07 8.28 18.15
N THR A 152 16.52 9.52 18.03
CA THR A 152 15.72 10.70 18.36
C THR A 152 14.90 11.12 17.14
N SER A 153 15.42 11.97 16.26
CA SER A 153 14.76 12.41 15.02
C SER A 153 15.74 13.06 14.06
N ARG A 154 15.32 13.24 12.80
CA ARG A 154 16.05 13.95 11.73
C ARG A 154 17.37 13.28 11.30
N HIS A 155 17.55 12.00 11.60
CA HIS A 155 18.74 11.25 11.20
C HIS A 155 18.78 11.04 9.69
N SER A 156 19.97 11.09 9.10
CA SER A 156 20.21 10.62 7.74
C SER A 156 21.18 9.44 7.77
N PHE A 157 20.80 8.35 7.13
CA PHE A 157 21.65 7.17 6.96
C PHE A 157 21.85 6.94 5.47
N ARG A 158 23.11 6.78 5.04
CA ARG A 158 23.43 6.56 3.61
C ARG A 158 24.32 5.36 3.42
N ARG A 159 23.92 4.44 2.54
CA ARG A 159 24.72 3.29 2.12
C ARG A 159 25.24 2.46 3.30
N VAL A 160 24.39 2.27 4.32
CA VAL A 160 24.66 1.44 5.49
C VAL A 160 23.75 0.21 5.47
N VAL A 161 24.30 -0.96 5.79
CA VAL A 161 23.51 -2.16 6.04
C VAL A 161 23.27 -2.34 7.53
N PHE A 162 22.01 -2.40 7.93
CA PHE A 162 21.54 -2.63 9.29
C PHE A 162 21.05 -4.06 9.45
N ASP A 163 21.64 -4.77 10.40
CA ASP A 163 21.40 -6.19 10.61
C ASP A 163 20.91 -6.48 12.04
N GLY A 164 19.65 -6.92 12.15
CA GLY A 164 18.98 -7.25 13.41
C GLY A 164 19.26 -8.66 13.94
N ARG A 165 20.12 -9.43 13.26
CA ARG A 165 20.59 -10.79 13.62
C ARG A 165 19.49 -11.86 13.59
N ASN A 166 18.51 -11.78 14.48
CA ASN A 166 17.56 -12.86 14.77
C ASN A 166 16.09 -12.41 14.80
N LYS A 167 15.78 -11.18 14.34
CA LYS A 167 14.41 -10.63 14.29
C LYS A 167 13.74 -10.49 15.66
N SER A 168 14.49 -10.48 16.75
CA SER A 168 13.93 -10.35 18.11
C SER A 168 13.48 -8.94 18.46
N VAL A 169 14.04 -7.92 17.80
CA VAL A 169 13.78 -6.51 18.10
C VAL A 169 13.46 -5.73 16.83
N ARG A 170 12.73 -4.63 16.97
CA ARG A 170 12.50 -3.64 15.90
C ARG A 170 13.77 -2.79 15.69
N PHE A 171 14.02 -2.41 14.44
CA PHE A 171 15.16 -1.55 14.09
C PHE A 171 15.02 -0.14 14.67
N MET A 172 13.94 0.56 14.30
CA MET A 172 13.71 1.92 14.76
C MET A 172 13.20 1.90 16.20
N GLN A 173 13.92 2.54 17.11
CA GLN A 173 13.52 2.68 18.50
C GLN A 173 13.83 4.07 19.03
N GLY A 174 12.79 4.84 19.32
CA GLY A 174 12.92 6.11 20.03
C GLY A 174 12.35 6.04 21.45
N TYR A 175 12.63 7.08 22.24
CA TYR A 175 11.84 7.38 23.43
C TYR A 175 10.44 7.86 23.01
N ASP A 176 10.41 8.68 21.96
CA ASP A 176 9.20 9.20 21.32
C ASP A 176 9.05 8.68 19.89
N GLN A 177 8.00 9.13 19.21
CA GLN A 177 7.85 8.92 17.77
C GLN A 177 8.99 9.60 17.02
N THR A 178 9.82 8.80 16.35
CA THR A 178 10.88 9.33 15.50
C THR A 178 10.27 9.98 14.27
N GLN A 179 10.80 11.13 13.88
CA GLN A 179 10.33 11.87 12.72
C GLN A 179 11.47 12.32 11.82
N TRP A 180 11.17 12.56 10.54
CA TRP A 180 12.10 13.16 9.58
C TRP A 180 13.39 12.37 9.33
N CYS A 181 13.41 11.07 9.61
CA CYS A 181 14.55 10.23 9.31
C CYS A 181 14.61 9.88 7.82
N ARG A 182 15.82 9.81 7.27
CA ARG A 182 16.09 9.56 5.86
C ARG A 182 17.04 8.39 5.71
N PHE A 183 16.72 7.48 4.81
CA PHE A 183 17.52 6.32 4.47
C PHE A 183 17.77 6.35 2.96
N TYR A 184 19.04 6.39 2.58
CA TYR A 184 19.46 6.44 1.18
C TYR A 184 20.33 5.22 0.88
N ASP A 185 19.84 4.33 0.01
CA ASP A 185 20.54 3.12 -0.41
C ASP A 185 20.98 2.21 0.76
N CYS A 186 20.17 2.17 1.81
CA CYS A 186 20.43 1.34 2.99
C CYS A 186 19.88 -0.09 2.81
N GLY A 187 20.54 -1.05 3.44
CA GLY A 187 20.00 -2.41 3.64
C GLY A 187 19.42 -2.55 5.04
N VAL A 188 18.23 -3.11 5.19
CA VAL A 188 17.57 -3.30 6.50
C VAL A 188 17.08 -4.74 6.61
N HIS A 189 17.79 -5.54 7.39
CA HIS A 189 17.62 -6.99 7.42
C HIS A 189 17.50 -7.59 8.81
N ARG A 190 16.74 -8.68 8.90
CA ARG A 190 16.64 -9.54 10.08
C ARG A 190 16.16 -8.82 11.35
N TRP A 191 15.26 -7.85 11.20
CA TRP A 191 14.55 -7.18 12.30
C TRP A 191 13.16 -7.76 12.51
N TYR A 192 12.58 -7.58 13.70
CA TYR A 192 11.15 -7.84 13.92
C TYR A 192 10.31 -6.90 13.04
N ILE A 193 10.66 -5.62 13.05
CA ILE A 193 10.13 -4.59 12.15
C ILE A 193 11.33 -3.91 11.51
N GLY A 194 11.40 -3.96 10.18
CA GLY A 194 12.47 -3.34 9.40
C GLY A 194 12.41 -1.81 9.47
N ILE A 195 11.34 -1.19 8.98
CA ILE A 195 11.16 0.28 9.02
C ILE A 195 9.84 0.63 9.70
N GLY A 196 9.88 1.68 10.53
CA GLY A 196 8.73 2.22 11.23
C GLY A 196 8.51 1.64 12.62
N GLY A 197 7.36 1.95 13.21
CA GLY A 197 7.00 1.46 14.54
C GLY A 197 7.92 1.93 15.66
N SER A 198 8.52 3.13 15.57
CA SER A 198 9.60 3.57 16.47
C SER A 198 9.21 3.83 17.93
N SER A 199 8.00 4.32 18.17
CA SER A 199 7.56 4.75 19.51
C SER A 199 6.93 3.64 20.34
N PRO A 200 6.73 3.82 21.65
CA PRO A 200 5.89 2.92 22.46
C PRO A 200 4.47 2.76 21.89
N ASN A 201 3.92 3.83 21.30
CA ASN A 201 2.62 3.81 20.61
C ASN A 201 2.67 3.15 19.22
N GLY A 202 3.85 2.74 18.77
CA GLY A 202 4.05 1.91 17.58
C GLY A 202 4.02 2.67 16.25
N TYR A 203 4.43 3.94 16.19
CA TYR A 203 4.47 4.74 14.96
C TYR A 203 5.81 5.42 14.69
N SER A 204 6.05 5.78 13.43
CA SER A 204 7.11 6.69 12.94
C SER A 204 6.52 7.63 11.89
N ALA A 205 7.00 8.87 11.79
CA ALA A 205 6.42 9.84 10.87
C ALA A 205 7.44 10.50 9.94
N THR A 206 6.97 10.97 8.80
CA THR A 206 7.73 11.80 7.84
C THR A 206 9.06 11.17 7.43
N LEU A 207 9.04 9.85 7.17
CA LEU A 207 10.23 9.11 6.75
C LEU A 207 10.44 9.21 5.25
N ILE A 208 11.70 9.19 4.83
CA ILE A 208 12.08 8.91 3.44
C ILE A 208 12.96 7.67 3.42
N PHE A 209 12.57 6.67 2.64
CA PHE A 209 13.41 5.53 2.31
C PHE A 209 13.58 5.48 0.79
N SER A 210 14.79 5.75 0.30
CA SER A 210 15.08 5.92 -1.13
C SER A 210 16.20 5.00 -1.58
N GLY A 211 15.96 4.23 -2.63
CA GLY A 211 16.86 3.15 -3.03
C GLY A 211 16.95 2.08 -1.92
N GLY A 212 17.87 1.14 -2.02
CA GLY A 212 18.08 0.16 -0.95
C GLY A 212 17.02 -0.94 -0.83
N THR A 213 17.11 -1.69 0.27
CA THR A 213 16.37 -2.96 0.47
C THR A 213 15.90 -3.13 1.92
N ILE A 214 14.65 -3.54 2.10
CA ILE A 214 14.04 -3.89 3.39
C ILE A 214 13.60 -5.36 3.28
N SER A 215 14.40 -6.27 3.83
CA SER A 215 14.15 -7.70 3.59
C SER A 215 14.53 -8.65 4.69
N SER A 216 13.96 -9.85 4.64
CA SER A 216 14.24 -10.91 5.62
C SER A 216 13.91 -10.48 7.06
N ASN A 217 13.00 -9.52 7.23
CA ASN A 217 12.46 -9.10 8.52
C ASN A 217 11.23 -9.96 8.85
N THR A 218 10.69 -9.85 10.07
CA THR A 218 9.37 -10.43 10.33
C THR A 218 8.30 -9.61 9.60
N ILE A 219 8.32 -8.29 9.77
CA ILE A 219 7.51 -7.32 9.02
C ILE A 219 8.47 -6.32 8.36
N GLY A 220 8.27 -6.05 7.06
CA GLY A 220 9.13 -5.11 6.33
C GLY A 220 8.96 -3.68 6.82
N VAL A 221 7.79 -3.09 6.58
CA VAL A 221 7.43 -1.73 6.99
C VAL A 221 6.19 -1.76 7.86
N LYS A 222 6.21 -1.06 9.01
CA LYS A 222 5.04 -0.99 9.90
C LYS A 222 4.75 0.42 10.40
N ASN A 223 3.47 0.82 10.34
CA ASN A 223 2.94 2.01 11.01
C ASN A 223 3.76 3.29 10.80
N VAL A 224 4.06 3.57 9.54
CA VAL A 224 4.61 4.84 9.09
C VAL A 224 3.49 5.84 8.80
N ILE A 225 3.75 7.12 8.97
CA ILE A 225 2.80 8.22 8.76
C ILE A 225 3.46 9.28 7.88
N ASP A 226 2.72 9.84 6.93
CA ASP A 226 3.18 10.94 6.06
C ASP A 226 4.56 10.63 5.41
N SER A 227 4.81 9.36 5.06
CA SER A 227 6.13 8.87 4.67
C SER A 227 6.21 8.51 3.18
N LEU A 228 7.42 8.59 2.62
CA LEU A 228 7.72 8.32 1.23
C LEU A 228 8.75 7.19 1.10
N PHE A 229 8.41 6.18 0.30
CA PHE A 229 9.30 5.11 -0.12
C PHE A 229 9.50 5.22 -1.64
N LEU A 230 10.75 5.29 -2.08
CA LEU A 230 11.11 5.58 -3.47
C LEU A 230 12.15 4.58 -4.00
N GLY A 231 11.83 3.83 -5.06
CA GLY A 231 12.81 2.97 -5.74
C GLY A 231 13.37 1.81 -4.88
N ALA A 232 12.72 1.51 -3.76
CA ALA A 232 13.18 0.52 -2.79
C ALA A 232 12.72 -0.90 -3.16
N THR A 233 13.38 -1.91 -2.60
CA THR A 233 12.88 -3.30 -2.61
C THR A 233 12.43 -3.70 -1.21
N ILE A 234 11.18 -4.14 -1.08
CA ILE A 234 10.64 -4.75 0.13
C ILE A 234 10.42 -6.23 -0.19
N ASN A 235 11.23 -7.12 0.37
CA ASN A 235 11.12 -8.53 -0.02
C ASN A 235 11.35 -9.56 1.08
N ALA A 236 10.83 -10.77 0.84
CA ALA A 236 11.14 -11.96 1.63
C ALA A 236 10.98 -11.77 3.15
N ASN A 237 9.98 -11.00 3.58
CA ASN A 237 9.64 -10.87 5.00
C ASN A 237 8.75 -12.04 5.45
N ASP A 238 8.87 -12.45 6.72
CA ASP A 238 8.19 -13.65 7.25
C ASP A 238 6.66 -13.50 7.31
N THR A 239 6.18 -12.25 7.30
CA THR A 239 4.76 -11.90 7.25
C THR A 239 4.54 -10.83 6.19
N ASP A 240 4.03 -9.66 6.54
CA ASP A 240 3.67 -8.63 5.56
C ASP A 240 4.90 -7.83 5.10
N GLY A 241 4.90 -7.46 3.82
CA GLY A 241 5.86 -6.50 3.29
C GLY A 241 5.64 -5.13 3.91
N VAL A 242 4.38 -4.66 3.87
CA VAL A 242 3.94 -3.39 4.44
C VAL A 242 2.67 -3.62 5.26
N GLN A 243 2.69 -3.21 6.53
CA GLN A 243 1.56 -3.31 7.46
C GLN A 243 1.22 -1.93 8.05
N LEU A 244 0.08 -1.37 7.64
CA LEU A 244 -0.37 -0.04 8.08
C LEU A 244 -1.67 -0.15 8.87
N LEU A 245 -1.63 0.18 10.16
CA LEU A 245 -2.80 0.13 11.05
C LEU A 245 -3.47 1.50 11.18
N THR A 246 -4.53 1.57 12.00
CA THR A 246 -5.37 2.77 12.17
C THR A 246 -4.53 3.97 12.60
N GLY A 247 -4.46 4.99 11.74
CA GLY A 247 -3.66 6.19 11.97
C GLY A 247 -2.40 6.28 11.11
N ALA A 248 -1.95 5.17 10.49
CA ALA A 248 -0.82 5.12 9.55
C ALA A 248 -1.19 5.70 8.17
N ASN A 249 -1.52 6.99 8.12
CA ASN A 249 -2.12 7.64 6.95
C ASN A 249 -1.09 8.34 6.05
N ASN A 250 -1.53 8.67 4.82
CA ASN A 250 -0.82 9.54 3.87
C ASN A 250 0.57 9.05 3.46
N ASN A 251 0.75 7.75 3.27
CA ASN A 251 2.02 7.20 2.84
C ASN A 251 2.04 7.00 1.32
N ALA A 252 3.22 7.18 0.71
CA ALA A 252 3.45 6.96 -0.71
C ALA A 252 4.58 5.93 -0.93
N PHE A 253 4.32 4.96 -1.80
CA PHE A 253 5.26 3.93 -2.25
C PHE A 253 5.40 4.05 -3.77
N ILE A 254 6.51 4.63 -4.24
CA ILE A 254 6.71 5.00 -5.65
C ILE A 254 7.92 4.24 -6.20
N GLY A 255 7.73 3.48 -7.28
CA GLY A 255 8.79 2.66 -7.86
C GLY A 255 9.27 1.56 -6.91
N VAL A 256 8.43 1.10 -5.99
CA VAL A 256 8.81 0.13 -4.97
C VAL A 256 8.51 -1.28 -5.46
N ARG A 257 9.55 -2.12 -5.50
CA ARG A 257 9.37 -3.56 -5.71
C ARG A 257 8.96 -4.21 -4.40
N ASN A 258 7.77 -4.80 -4.35
CA ASN A 258 7.28 -5.47 -3.14
C ASN A 258 6.96 -6.93 -3.45
N GLU A 259 7.79 -7.86 -2.98
CA GLU A 259 7.73 -9.24 -3.45
C GLU A 259 8.12 -10.31 -2.44
N TRP A 260 7.67 -11.54 -2.66
CA TRP A 260 8.09 -12.73 -1.90
C TRP A 260 7.81 -12.68 -0.39
N ASN A 261 7.00 -11.74 0.10
CA ASN A 261 6.58 -11.73 1.50
C ASN A 261 5.60 -12.88 1.76
N ASN A 262 5.69 -13.53 2.91
CA ASN A 262 4.85 -14.70 3.21
C ASN A 262 3.41 -14.32 3.59
N GLY A 263 3.19 -13.07 4.03
CA GLY A 263 1.89 -12.46 4.25
C GLY A 263 1.38 -11.69 3.04
N ASP A 264 0.74 -10.56 3.29
CA ASP A 264 0.32 -9.63 2.25
C ASP A 264 1.50 -8.73 1.84
N ASN A 265 1.57 -8.33 0.57
CA ASN A 265 2.57 -7.32 0.19
C ASN A 265 2.20 -5.95 0.78
N TYR A 266 0.93 -5.56 0.70
CA TYR A 266 0.38 -4.38 1.37
C TYR A 266 -0.87 -4.77 2.17
N TYR A 267 -0.75 -4.76 3.50
CA TYR A 267 -1.86 -4.89 4.42
C TYR A 267 -2.20 -3.53 5.05
N GLY A 268 -3.48 -3.17 5.00
CA GLY A 268 -4.03 -2.00 5.68
C GLY A 268 -5.19 -2.36 6.59
N TYR A 269 -5.17 -1.85 7.83
CA TYR A 269 -6.33 -1.83 8.72
C TYR A 269 -6.62 -0.38 9.12
N GLY A 270 -7.71 0.20 8.65
CA GLY A 270 -8.11 1.58 9.00
C GLY A 270 -7.18 2.71 8.53
N CYS A 271 -6.09 2.41 7.82
CA CYS A 271 -5.17 3.40 7.26
C CYS A 271 -5.76 4.13 6.06
N LYS A 272 -5.54 5.44 5.93
CA LYS A 272 -6.19 6.28 4.91
C LYS A 272 -5.18 6.88 3.95
N ARG A 273 -5.60 6.99 2.68
CA ARG A 273 -4.85 7.68 1.59
C ARG A 273 -3.45 7.10 1.38
N ILE A 274 -3.38 5.79 1.14
CA ILE A 274 -2.13 5.12 0.79
C ILE A 274 -1.97 5.08 -0.73
N LEU A 275 -0.86 5.60 -1.23
CA LEU A 275 -0.55 5.68 -2.65
C LEU A 275 0.52 4.67 -3.02
N ILE A 276 0.27 3.86 -4.04
CA ILE A 276 1.23 2.90 -4.61
C ILE A 276 1.34 3.19 -6.10
N GLN A 277 2.56 3.50 -6.57
CA GLN A 277 2.79 3.91 -7.95
C GLN A 277 3.99 3.20 -8.57
N GLY A 278 3.82 2.62 -9.75
CA GLY A 278 4.89 2.02 -10.53
C GLY A 278 5.40 0.68 -10.00
N GLU A 279 6.28 0.06 -10.79
CA GLU A 279 7.02 -1.17 -10.47
C GLU A 279 6.15 -2.43 -10.28
N LEU A 280 6.63 -3.39 -9.50
CA LEU A 280 6.18 -4.77 -9.41
C LEU A 280 5.73 -5.09 -7.98
N ILE A 281 4.52 -5.65 -7.88
CA ILE A 281 4.04 -6.38 -6.71
C ILE A 281 3.92 -7.83 -7.13
N ASP A 282 4.85 -8.68 -6.67
CA ASP A 282 4.87 -10.09 -7.09
C ASP A 282 4.77 -11.01 -5.88
N ARG A 283 4.16 -12.17 -6.04
CA ARG A 283 4.36 -13.28 -5.10
C ARG A 283 4.19 -12.90 -3.63
N ALA A 284 3.07 -12.26 -3.30
CA ALA A 284 2.60 -12.29 -1.92
C ALA A 284 2.23 -13.74 -1.57
N GLY A 285 2.54 -14.17 -0.35
CA GLY A 285 2.07 -15.45 0.17
C GLY A 285 0.55 -15.44 0.32
N LYS A 286 -0.01 -14.29 0.69
CA LYS A 286 -1.44 -13.96 0.65
C LYS A 286 -1.73 -12.94 -0.45
N ARG A 287 -2.43 -11.85 -0.19
CA ARG A 287 -2.86 -10.91 -1.24
C ARG A 287 -1.77 -9.89 -1.57
N ALA A 288 -1.87 -9.30 -2.76
CA ALA A 288 -1.04 -8.14 -3.08
C ALA A 288 -1.44 -6.92 -2.25
N VAL A 289 -2.74 -6.62 -2.20
CA VAL A 289 -3.28 -5.51 -1.38
C VAL A 289 -4.53 -5.94 -0.63
N ALA A 290 -4.50 -5.80 0.69
CA ALA A 290 -5.63 -6.04 1.57
C ALA A 290 -6.06 -4.73 2.26
N ALA A 291 -7.28 -4.29 1.98
CA ALA A 291 -7.89 -3.11 2.58
C ALA A 291 -8.98 -3.52 3.58
N VAL A 292 -8.66 -3.42 4.87
CA VAL A 292 -9.49 -3.90 5.98
C VAL A 292 -9.89 -2.75 6.90
N GLY A 293 -11.06 -2.83 7.55
CA GLY A 293 -11.46 -1.93 8.64
C GLY A 293 -11.50 -0.44 8.26
N GLY A 294 -11.82 -0.15 6.99
CA GLY A 294 -11.81 1.21 6.44
C GLY A 294 -10.50 1.61 5.76
N ALA A 295 -9.57 0.70 5.48
CA ALA A 295 -8.33 1.07 4.82
C ALA A 295 -8.56 1.56 3.38
N GLN A 296 -7.73 2.50 2.91
CA GLN A 296 -7.88 3.13 1.59
C GLN A 296 -6.57 3.14 0.81
N PHE A 297 -6.58 2.49 -0.35
CA PHE A 297 -5.43 2.38 -1.25
C PHE A 297 -5.76 2.90 -2.65
N VAL A 298 -4.77 3.54 -3.27
CA VAL A 298 -4.80 3.95 -4.68
C VAL A 298 -3.56 3.41 -5.37
N LEU A 299 -3.76 2.64 -6.44
CA LEU A 299 -2.71 2.00 -7.22
C LEU A 299 -2.67 2.56 -8.65
N SER A 300 -1.47 2.84 -9.15
CA SER A 300 -1.28 3.32 -10.52
C SER A 300 0.04 2.89 -11.16
N GLY A 301 -0.01 2.41 -12.40
CA GLY A 301 1.17 1.99 -13.15
C GLY A 301 1.88 0.75 -12.60
N VAL A 302 1.18 -0.09 -11.83
CA VAL A 302 1.76 -1.24 -11.13
C VAL A 302 1.59 -2.53 -11.95
N ALA A 303 2.63 -3.34 -12.04
CA ALA A 303 2.55 -4.74 -12.46
C ALA A 303 2.29 -5.61 -11.23
N LEU A 304 1.19 -6.36 -11.20
CA LEU A 304 0.75 -7.12 -10.04
C LEU A 304 0.63 -8.60 -10.40
N GLN A 305 1.41 -9.46 -9.79
CA GLN A 305 1.62 -10.81 -10.31
C GLN A 305 1.58 -11.86 -9.19
N ARG A 306 1.00 -13.03 -9.49
CA ARG A 306 1.20 -14.28 -8.74
C ARG A 306 0.99 -14.21 -7.22
N SER A 307 0.06 -13.37 -6.78
CA SER A 307 -0.32 -13.30 -5.35
C SER A 307 -1.04 -14.59 -4.94
N GLY A 308 -1.13 -14.84 -3.64
CA GLY A 308 -1.78 -16.02 -3.06
C GLY A 308 -0.90 -17.26 -3.09
N ARG A 309 0.42 -17.13 -3.30
CA ARG A 309 1.34 -18.28 -3.51
C ARG A 309 1.26 -19.32 -2.39
N LEU A 310 1.07 -18.88 -1.15
CA LEU A 310 0.99 -19.73 0.04
C LEU A 310 -0.46 -19.90 0.55
N ALA A 311 -1.41 -19.18 -0.04
CA ALA A 311 -2.81 -19.29 0.33
C ALA A 311 -3.40 -20.63 -0.14
N THR A 312 -4.30 -21.18 0.66
CA THR A 312 -5.14 -22.30 0.24
C THR A 312 -6.01 -21.86 -0.94
N GLU A 313 -6.03 -22.68 -1.99
CA GLU A 313 -6.76 -22.40 -3.22
C GLU A 313 -8.23 -22.08 -2.94
N GLY A 314 -8.76 -21.05 -3.61
CA GLY A 314 -10.17 -20.68 -3.51
C GLY A 314 -10.57 -19.96 -2.21
N THR A 315 -9.64 -19.65 -1.30
CA THR A 315 -9.89 -18.85 -0.10
C THR A 315 -9.85 -17.34 -0.38
N VAL A 316 -10.19 -16.52 0.62
CA VAL A 316 -10.08 -15.05 0.51
C VAL A 316 -8.63 -14.56 0.54
N ASP A 317 -7.68 -15.38 0.99
CA ASP A 317 -6.24 -15.10 0.95
C ASP A 317 -5.66 -15.34 -0.45
N ASP A 318 -6.40 -16.06 -1.30
CA ASP A 318 -6.04 -16.43 -2.67
C ASP A 318 -6.59 -15.44 -3.71
N SER A 319 -6.23 -14.17 -3.54
CA SER A 319 -6.62 -13.10 -4.44
C SER A 319 -5.51 -12.06 -4.62
N HIS A 320 -5.60 -11.26 -5.68
CA HIS A 320 -4.76 -10.06 -5.79
C HIS A 320 -5.21 -8.97 -4.82
N PHE A 321 -6.51 -8.69 -4.78
CA PHE A 321 -7.12 -7.65 -3.95
C PHE A 321 -8.06 -8.25 -2.92
N TYR A 322 -8.09 -7.63 -1.73
CA TYR A 322 -9.03 -7.98 -0.67
C TYR A 322 -9.67 -6.74 -0.05
N LEU A 323 -10.99 -6.79 0.16
CA LEU A 323 -11.79 -5.74 0.78
C LEU A 323 -12.62 -6.29 1.95
N GLU A 324 -12.48 -5.71 3.13
CA GLU A 324 -13.28 -6.05 4.30
C GLU A 324 -13.57 -4.82 5.17
N GLY A 325 -14.78 -4.74 5.71
CA GLY A 325 -15.16 -3.69 6.66
C GLY A 325 -15.63 -2.39 6.00
N ASP A 326 -16.35 -1.60 6.79
CA ASP A 326 -16.99 -0.38 6.32
C ASP A 326 -15.97 0.67 5.84
N THR A 327 -16.30 1.36 4.75
CA THR A 327 -15.46 2.37 4.08
C THR A 327 -14.11 1.90 3.51
N SER A 328 -13.84 0.59 3.50
CA SER A 328 -12.63 0.04 2.85
C SER A 328 -12.69 0.26 1.34
N SER A 329 -11.57 0.72 0.76
CA SER A 329 -11.53 1.16 -0.64
C SER A 329 -10.21 0.83 -1.32
N ILE A 330 -10.30 0.32 -2.55
CA ILE A 330 -9.16 0.16 -3.46
C ILE A 330 -9.52 0.79 -4.80
N VAL A 331 -8.65 1.68 -5.28
CA VAL A 331 -8.74 2.29 -6.62
C VAL A 331 -7.53 1.88 -7.44
N VAL A 332 -7.74 1.46 -8.69
CA VAL A 332 -6.71 0.85 -9.56
C VAL A 332 -6.75 1.48 -10.96
N THR A 333 -5.64 2.10 -11.40
CA THR A 333 -5.55 2.77 -12.71
C THR A 333 -4.14 3.21 -13.12
N PRO A 334 -3.60 2.79 -14.28
CA PRO A 334 -3.72 1.46 -14.88
C PRO A 334 -2.87 0.44 -14.12
N THR A 335 -3.32 -0.82 -14.01
CA THR A 335 -2.55 -1.92 -13.40
C THR A 335 -2.60 -3.15 -14.30
N TYR A 336 -1.52 -3.93 -14.32
CA TYR A 336 -1.43 -5.13 -15.14
C TYR A 336 -1.33 -6.38 -14.25
N THR A 337 -2.38 -7.21 -14.21
CA THR A 337 -2.39 -8.43 -13.42
C THR A 337 -1.93 -9.67 -14.21
N THR A 338 -1.25 -10.61 -13.54
CA THR A 338 -0.91 -11.92 -14.11
C THR A 338 -0.95 -13.04 -13.08
N THR A 339 -1.30 -14.25 -13.54
CA THR A 339 -1.15 -15.48 -12.78
C THR A 339 0.14 -16.20 -13.10
N GLY A 340 0.52 -17.15 -12.27
CA GLY A 340 1.62 -18.06 -12.56
C GLY A 340 2.20 -18.71 -11.32
N ALA A 341 3.09 -19.68 -11.54
CA ALA A 341 3.85 -20.37 -10.52
C ALA A 341 5.17 -19.64 -10.20
N ASN A 342 6.04 -20.27 -9.42
CA ASN A 342 7.40 -19.79 -9.20
C ASN A 342 8.23 -19.83 -10.50
N ASP A 343 9.31 -19.05 -10.56
CA ASP A 343 10.12 -18.91 -11.78
C ASP A 343 10.87 -20.21 -12.12
N ASP A 344 11.08 -21.08 -11.13
CA ASP A 344 11.62 -22.43 -11.29
C ASP A 344 10.55 -23.47 -11.67
N GLY A 345 9.31 -23.05 -11.91
CA GLY A 345 8.17 -23.91 -12.21
C GLY A 345 7.57 -24.61 -10.98
N SER A 346 8.11 -24.38 -9.78
CA SER A 346 7.55 -24.92 -8.54
C SER A 346 6.32 -24.14 -8.05
N GLY A 347 5.57 -24.74 -7.13
CA GLY A 347 4.36 -24.12 -6.58
C GLY A 347 3.17 -24.15 -7.55
N ARG A 348 2.00 -23.73 -7.06
CA ARG A 348 0.78 -23.65 -7.87
C ARG A 348 0.73 -22.33 -8.64
N SER A 349 -0.06 -22.32 -9.73
CA SER A 349 -0.45 -21.07 -10.37
C SER A 349 -1.47 -20.34 -9.50
N SER A 350 -1.21 -19.07 -9.19
CA SER A 350 -2.07 -18.24 -8.32
C SER A 350 -2.20 -16.82 -8.90
N PRO A 351 -3.21 -16.03 -8.50
CA PRO A 351 -4.29 -16.38 -7.58
C PRO A 351 -5.51 -17.05 -8.25
N THR A 352 -6.45 -17.58 -7.47
CA THR A 352 -7.78 -17.99 -7.98
C THR A 352 -8.65 -16.79 -8.35
N TYR A 353 -8.56 -15.66 -7.63
CA TYR A 353 -9.43 -14.50 -7.86
C TYR A 353 -8.63 -13.21 -8.08
N ILE A 354 -9.19 -12.27 -8.83
CA ILE A 354 -8.72 -10.87 -8.83
C ILE A 354 -9.09 -10.22 -7.51
N LEU A 355 -10.36 -10.35 -7.11
CA LEU A 355 -10.92 -9.69 -5.95
C LEU A 355 -11.66 -10.68 -5.05
N ALA A 356 -11.36 -10.59 -3.76
CA ALA A 356 -12.13 -11.26 -2.71
C ALA A 356 -12.67 -10.22 -1.72
N THR A 357 -13.79 -10.54 -1.08
CA THR A 357 -14.39 -9.69 -0.04
C THR A 357 -14.68 -10.48 1.22
N GLY A 358 -14.65 -9.78 2.35
CA GLY A 358 -15.11 -10.27 3.65
C GLY A 358 -15.97 -9.23 4.38
N GLY A 359 -16.31 -9.50 5.63
CA GLY A 359 -17.13 -8.61 6.45
C GLY A 359 -18.62 -8.64 6.10
N SER A 360 -19.35 -7.58 6.46
CA SER A 360 -20.79 -7.50 6.24
C SER A 360 -21.12 -7.10 4.79
N ASN A 361 -22.26 -7.59 4.27
CA ASN A 361 -22.79 -7.14 2.99
C ASN A 361 -23.31 -5.70 3.03
N SER A 362 -23.58 -5.15 4.22
CA SER A 362 -23.99 -3.75 4.41
C SER A 362 -22.82 -2.76 4.41
N ASP A 363 -21.58 -3.24 4.51
CA ASP A 363 -20.40 -2.37 4.56
C ASP A 363 -20.26 -1.59 3.25
N ALA A 364 -19.98 -0.29 3.35
CA ALA A 364 -19.79 0.62 2.22
C ALA A 364 -18.41 0.43 1.54
N LYS A 365 -18.09 -0.81 1.20
CA LYS A 365 -16.86 -1.22 0.50
C LYS A 365 -16.85 -0.67 -0.93
N SER A 366 -15.68 -0.25 -1.40
CA SER A 366 -15.50 0.32 -2.74
C SER A 366 -14.35 -0.35 -3.50
N PHE A 367 -14.60 -0.74 -4.74
CA PHE A 367 -13.57 -1.18 -5.69
C PHE A 367 -13.78 -0.47 -7.03
N ILE A 368 -12.78 0.30 -7.43
CA ILE A 368 -12.82 1.06 -8.68
C ILE A 368 -11.59 0.70 -9.51
N ALA A 369 -11.80 0.12 -10.69
CA ALA A 369 -10.75 -0.21 -11.64
C ALA A 369 -11.06 0.36 -13.02
N SER A 370 -10.03 0.92 -13.66
CA SER A 370 -10.15 1.44 -15.03
C SER A 370 -8.87 1.23 -15.83
N ALA A 371 -9.00 1.08 -17.15
CA ALA A 371 -7.89 1.00 -18.10
C ALA A 371 -6.79 0.00 -17.67
N SER A 372 -7.18 -1.13 -17.10
CA SER A 372 -6.27 -2.11 -16.47
C SER A 372 -6.37 -3.48 -17.17
N ASN A 373 -5.34 -4.30 -17.04
CA ASN A 373 -5.47 -5.72 -17.30
C ASN A 373 -5.80 -6.42 -15.98
N LEU A 374 -6.98 -7.04 -15.91
CA LEU A 374 -7.49 -7.82 -14.78
C LEU A 374 -7.67 -9.31 -15.16
N SER A 375 -6.95 -9.83 -16.17
CA SER A 375 -7.02 -11.23 -16.58
C SER A 375 -6.17 -12.19 -15.72
N GLY A 376 -5.37 -11.66 -14.80
CA GLY A 376 -4.49 -12.42 -13.91
C GLY A 376 -5.21 -13.19 -12.79
N TYR A 377 -6.11 -14.10 -13.11
CA TYR A 377 -6.69 -15.06 -12.16
C TYR A 377 -6.94 -16.43 -12.81
N THR A 378 -6.92 -17.49 -12.01
CA THR A 378 -7.06 -18.89 -12.49
C THR A 378 -8.48 -19.45 -12.34
N GLY A 379 -9.31 -18.85 -11.48
CA GLY A 379 -10.68 -19.31 -11.23
C GLY A 379 -11.65 -19.00 -12.37
N THR A 380 -12.86 -19.55 -12.28
CA THR A 380 -13.94 -19.29 -13.26
C THR A 380 -14.63 -17.94 -13.06
N SER A 381 -14.37 -17.26 -11.94
CA SER A 381 -14.88 -15.93 -11.61
C SER A 381 -13.72 -15.06 -11.13
N TRP A 382 -13.69 -13.80 -11.56
CA TRP A 382 -12.72 -12.82 -11.08
C TRP A 382 -13.02 -12.35 -9.64
N LEU A 383 -14.29 -12.41 -9.24
CA LEU A 383 -14.79 -12.04 -7.90
C LEU A 383 -15.26 -13.31 -7.17
N ARG A 384 -14.67 -13.60 -6.01
CA ARG A 384 -14.97 -14.81 -5.23
C ARG A 384 -16.44 -14.91 -4.81
N SER A 385 -16.92 -13.88 -4.10
CA SER A 385 -18.29 -13.77 -3.56
C SER A 385 -18.42 -12.46 -2.79
N GLY A 386 -19.65 -12.05 -2.48
CA GLY A 386 -19.95 -10.92 -1.61
C GLY A 386 -20.38 -9.65 -2.34
N VAL A 387 -20.91 -8.69 -1.59
CA VAL A 387 -21.44 -7.43 -2.12
C VAL A 387 -20.45 -6.29 -1.87
N ILE A 388 -20.21 -5.52 -2.93
CA ILE A 388 -19.42 -4.29 -2.90
C ILE A 388 -20.38 -3.13 -3.18
N ALA A 389 -20.55 -2.23 -2.21
CA ALA A 389 -21.51 -1.15 -2.29
C ALA A 389 -21.21 -0.19 -3.47
N SER A 390 -19.93 0.08 -3.73
CA SER A 390 -19.47 0.89 -4.86
C SER A 390 -18.48 0.10 -5.71
N LEU A 391 -19.00 -0.64 -6.69
CA LEU A 391 -18.21 -1.38 -7.66
C LEU A 391 -18.24 -0.66 -9.01
N SER A 392 -17.06 -0.39 -9.57
CA SER A 392 -16.89 0.07 -10.95
C SER A 392 -15.65 -0.57 -11.58
N VAL A 393 -15.84 -1.42 -12.58
CA VAL A 393 -14.79 -1.96 -13.44
C VAL A 393 -15.13 -1.55 -14.86
N GLN A 394 -14.29 -0.72 -15.47
CA GLN A 394 -14.59 -0.13 -16.78
C GLN A 394 -13.37 -0.13 -17.70
N GLY A 395 -13.50 -0.70 -18.89
CA GLY A 395 -12.41 -0.77 -19.86
C GLY A 395 -11.23 -1.59 -19.35
N CYS A 396 -11.51 -2.69 -18.65
CA CYS A 396 -10.48 -3.59 -18.13
C CYS A 396 -10.47 -4.91 -18.89
N LEU A 397 -9.30 -5.35 -19.37
CA LEU A 397 -9.18 -6.68 -19.99
C LEU A 397 -9.42 -7.78 -18.94
N GLY A 398 -10.13 -8.84 -19.32
CA GLY A 398 -10.38 -10.01 -18.47
C GLY A 398 -11.60 -9.93 -17.56
N VAL A 399 -12.23 -8.75 -17.42
CA VAL A 399 -13.44 -8.55 -16.61
C VAL A 399 -14.45 -7.72 -17.38
N GLU A 400 -15.71 -8.14 -17.42
CA GLU A 400 -16.78 -7.37 -18.06
C GLU A 400 -17.02 -6.02 -17.37
N ASP A 401 -17.43 -5.03 -18.14
CA ASP A 401 -17.79 -3.72 -17.62
C ASP A 401 -18.96 -3.84 -16.63
N VAL A 402 -18.74 -3.33 -15.42
CA VAL A 402 -19.74 -3.28 -14.35
C VAL A 402 -19.64 -1.96 -13.62
N LYS A 403 -20.79 -1.36 -13.30
CA LYS A 403 -20.87 -0.18 -12.43
C LYS A 403 -22.19 -0.20 -11.69
N ASN A 404 -22.18 -0.33 -10.37
CA ASN A 404 -23.40 -0.51 -9.59
C ASN A 404 -23.85 0.71 -8.78
N PHE A 405 -23.13 1.84 -8.85
CA PHE A 405 -23.43 3.06 -8.12
C PHE A 405 -23.58 4.29 -9.03
N GLY A 406 -24.11 5.37 -8.47
CA GLY A 406 -24.47 6.58 -9.23
C GLY A 406 -25.69 6.37 -10.12
N LEU A 407 -26.06 7.42 -10.88
CA LEU A 407 -27.22 7.36 -11.76
C LEU A 407 -26.99 6.45 -12.97
N ARG A 408 -25.89 6.63 -13.72
CA ARG A 408 -25.55 5.74 -14.84
C ARG A 408 -24.82 4.51 -14.33
N ARG A 409 -25.45 3.36 -14.50
CA ARG A 409 -24.98 2.03 -14.06
C ARG A 409 -24.81 1.08 -15.24
N ILE A 410 -24.02 0.03 -15.04
CA ILE A 410 -23.67 -0.96 -16.06
C ILE A 410 -23.74 -2.36 -15.45
N SER A 411 -24.41 -3.28 -16.13
CA SER A 411 -24.45 -4.69 -15.78
C SER A 411 -24.68 -5.50 -17.05
N ASN A 412 -23.91 -6.58 -17.22
CA ASN A 412 -23.94 -7.47 -18.39
C ASN A 412 -23.80 -6.68 -19.71
N GLY A 413 -22.87 -5.72 -19.74
CA GLY A 413 -22.65 -4.85 -20.90
C GLY A 413 -23.75 -3.82 -21.19
N VAL A 414 -24.86 -3.81 -20.44
CA VAL A 414 -25.99 -2.89 -20.65
C VAL A 414 -25.95 -1.73 -19.68
N GLN A 415 -26.14 -0.52 -20.22
CA GLN A 415 -26.27 0.70 -19.45
C GLN A 415 -27.73 0.97 -19.07
N TYR A 416 -27.93 1.37 -17.82
CA TYR A 416 -29.24 1.73 -17.26
C TYR A 416 -29.09 2.85 -16.23
N LEU A 417 -30.23 3.41 -15.81
CA LEU A 417 -30.36 4.52 -14.89
C LEU A 417 -30.91 4.07 -13.55
N GLY A 418 -30.24 4.49 -12.48
CA GLY A 418 -30.64 4.22 -11.10
C GLY A 418 -30.57 2.74 -10.74
N ASP A 419 -31.27 2.39 -9.66
CA ASP A 419 -31.41 1.00 -9.23
C ASP A 419 -32.27 0.21 -10.22
N ALA A 420 -31.85 -1.01 -10.51
CA ALA A 420 -32.70 -1.98 -11.19
C ALA A 420 -33.68 -2.57 -10.18
N VAL A 421 -34.91 -2.82 -10.60
CA VAL A 421 -35.85 -3.63 -9.83
C VAL A 421 -35.57 -5.10 -10.17
N SER A 422 -35.44 -5.94 -9.16
CA SER A 422 -35.26 -7.38 -9.34
C SER A 422 -36.06 -8.14 -8.29
N GLY A 423 -36.79 -9.16 -8.72
CA GLY A 423 -37.54 -10.02 -7.81
C GLY A 423 -38.85 -9.43 -7.29
N LEU A 424 -39.41 -8.41 -7.95
CA LEU A 424 -40.69 -7.83 -7.56
C LEU A 424 -41.82 -8.87 -7.78
N ALA A 425 -42.57 -9.18 -6.73
CA ALA A 425 -43.67 -10.13 -6.80
C ALA A 425 -44.98 -9.44 -7.22
N LEU A 426 -45.76 -10.11 -8.06
CA LEU A 426 -47.11 -9.69 -8.43
C LEU A 426 -47.97 -10.93 -8.66
N SER A 427 -49.09 -11.06 -7.93
CA SER A 427 -49.98 -12.22 -8.02
C SER A 427 -51.41 -11.87 -7.62
N GLY A 428 -52.39 -12.49 -8.26
CA GLY A 428 -53.82 -12.29 -7.98
C GLY A 428 -54.42 -11.15 -8.81
N ALA A 429 -55.53 -11.44 -9.50
CA ALA A 429 -56.19 -10.47 -10.37
C ALA A 429 -56.61 -9.22 -9.57
N GLY A 430 -56.37 -8.04 -10.13
CA GLY A 430 -56.62 -6.74 -9.51
C GLY A 430 -55.51 -6.25 -8.58
N ASN A 431 -54.56 -7.09 -8.18
CA ASN A 431 -53.45 -6.66 -7.31
C ASN A 431 -52.46 -5.79 -8.08
N THR A 432 -51.80 -4.90 -7.34
CA THR A 432 -50.84 -3.94 -7.89
C THR A 432 -49.45 -4.10 -7.29
N ALA A 433 -48.45 -3.71 -8.07
CA ALA A 433 -47.07 -3.56 -7.62
C ALA A 433 -46.46 -2.29 -8.23
N THR A 434 -45.60 -1.62 -7.48
CA THR A 434 -45.05 -0.32 -7.88
C THR A 434 -43.54 -0.40 -8.02
N MET A 435 -43.02 0.23 -9.07
CA MET A 435 -41.59 0.44 -9.31
C MET A 435 -41.30 1.93 -9.39
N VAL A 436 -40.16 2.35 -8.84
CA VAL A 436 -39.75 3.74 -8.84
C VAL A 436 -38.35 3.84 -9.45
N PHE A 437 -38.17 4.76 -10.39
CA PHE A 437 -36.91 5.00 -11.08
C PHE A 437 -36.54 6.48 -11.05
N THR A 438 -35.24 6.76 -10.99
CA THR A 438 -34.70 8.09 -11.22
C THR A 438 -34.44 8.29 -12.71
N THR A 439 -35.03 9.34 -13.30
CA THR A 439 -34.97 9.63 -14.73
C THR A 439 -33.81 10.58 -15.08
N THR A 440 -33.50 11.53 -14.21
CA THR A 440 -32.48 12.58 -14.38
C THR A 440 -32.01 13.08 -13.00
N PRO A 441 -30.76 13.56 -12.85
CA PRO A 441 -30.29 14.10 -11.57
C PRO A 441 -30.75 15.54 -11.32
N GLN A 442 -31.26 16.23 -12.34
CA GLN A 442 -31.61 17.65 -12.29
C GLN A 442 -33.10 17.87 -12.52
N GLU A 443 -33.64 18.96 -11.98
CA GLU A 443 -35.02 19.37 -12.26
C GLU A 443 -35.16 19.74 -13.74
N LEU A 444 -36.19 19.19 -14.38
CA LEU A 444 -36.42 19.46 -15.79
C LEU A 444 -36.83 20.93 -15.96
N SER A 445 -36.10 21.64 -16.82
CA SER A 445 -36.40 23.04 -17.12
C SER A 445 -37.68 23.16 -17.92
N ARG A 446 -38.44 24.24 -17.66
CA ARG A 446 -39.66 24.52 -18.43
C ARG A 446 -39.31 24.91 -19.86
N TYR A 447 -40.11 24.44 -20.81
CA TYR A 447 -39.93 24.74 -22.24
C TYR A 447 -38.53 24.41 -22.78
N SER A 448 -37.90 23.36 -22.23
CA SER A 448 -36.62 22.86 -22.72
C SER A 448 -36.78 22.37 -24.17
N SER A 449 -35.86 22.77 -25.05
CA SER A 449 -35.76 22.21 -26.40
C SER A 449 -35.35 20.73 -26.41
N GLU A 450 -34.72 20.28 -25.31
CA GLU A 450 -34.34 18.89 -25.12
C GLU A 450 -35.39 18.17 -24.26
N LEU A 451 -36.14 17.25 -24.89
CA LEU A 451 -37.04 16.33 -24.21
C LEU A 451 -36.25 15.16 -23.62
N LEU A 452 -36.71 14.65 -22.48
CA LEU A 452 -36.09 13.50 -21.85
C LEU A 452 -36.79 12.21 -22.31
N VAL A 453 -36.15 11.41 -23.15
CA VAL A 453 -36.67 10.10 -23.56
C VAL A 453 -36.04 9.01 -22.70
N ARG A 454 -36.83 8.08 -22.19
CA ARG A 454 -36.35 6.95 -21.38
C ARG A 454 -36.99 5.65 -21.83
N THR A 455 -36.19 4.61 -22.06
CA THR A 455 -36.72 3.29 -22.38
C THR A 455 -36.88 2.49 -21.09
N LEU A 456 -38.12 2.12 -20.75
CA LEU A 456 -38.39 1.14 -19.70
C LEU A 456 -38.31 -0.26 -20.31
N GLU A 457 -37.58 -1.16 -19.66
CA GLU A 457 -37.53 -2.58 -20.01
C GLU A 457 -37.94 -3.41 -18.79
N ILE A 458 -38.88 -4.32 -19.00
CA ILE A 458 -39.37 -5.26 -17.99
C ILE A 458 -39.24 -6.67 -18.52
N THR A 459 -38.70 -7.55 -17.69
CA THR A 459 -38.67 -9.00 -17.90
C THR A 459 -39.32 -9.67 -16.72
N ALA A 460 -40.08 -10.73 -16.94
CA ALA A 460 -40.71 -11.45 -15.86
C ALA A 460 -40.71 -12.96 -16.09
N ARG A 461 -40.66 -13.72 -14.99
CA ARG A 461 -41.33 -15.02 -14.93
C ARG A 461 -42.82 -14.71 -14.86
N ASN A 462 -43.49 -14.75 -16.01
CA ASN A 462 -44.89 -14.35 -16.19
C ASN A 462 -45.88 -15.31 -15.53
N ASN A 463 -45.47 -16.55 -15.29
CA ASN A 463 -46.20 -17.49 -14.45
C ASN A 463 -45.21 -18.50 -13.83
N THR A 464 -45.07 -18.49 -12.51
CA THR A 464 -44.14 -19.38 -11.80
C THR A 464 -44.56 -20.85 -11.81
N SER A 465 -45.84 -21.14 -12.01
CA SER A 465 -46.37 -22.51 -12.07
C SER A 465 -46.18 -23.17 -13.44
N THR A 466 -46.16 -22.39 -14.53
CA THR A 466 -45.99 -22.91 -15.91
C THR A 466 -44.64 -22.60 -16.52
N GLY A 467 -43.80 -21.82 -15.85
CA GLY A 467 -42.49 -21.38 -16.34
C GLY A 467 -42.55 -20.27 -17.40
N SER A 468 -43.74 -19.81 -17.79
CA SER A 468 -43.96 -18.75 -18.78
C SER A 468 -43.12 -17.52 -18.48
N VAL A 469 -42.49 -16.95 -19.51
CA VAL A 469 -41.75 -15.67 -19.45
C VAL A 469 -42.47 -14.58 -20.22
N ALA A 470 -42.23 -13.33 -19.83
CA ALA A 470 -42.69 -12.14 -20.55
C ALA A 470 -41.60 -11.08 -20.65
N TYR A 471 -41.68 -10.29 -21.72
CA TYR A 471 -40.88 -9.10 -21.97
C TYR A 471 -41.80 -7.95 -22.37
N TYR A 472 -41.53 -6.77 -21.81
CA TYR A 472 -42.20 -5.52 -22.17
C TYR A 472 -41.17 -4.40 -22.25
N SER A 473 -41.22 -3.59 -23.31
CA SER A 473 -40.41 -2.38 -23.44
C SER A 473 -41.18 -1.24 -24.09
N VAL A 474 -40.92 -0.01 -23.64
CA VAL A 474 -41.55 1.20 -24.17
C VAL A 474 -40.68 2.43 -23.93
N ASN A 475 -40.73 3.39 -24.85
CA ASN A 475 -40.17 4.72 -24.68
C ASN A 475 -41.16 5.65 -23.97
N LEU A 476 -40.65 6.34 -22.96
CA LEU A 476 -41.35 7.31 -22.14
C LEU A 476 -40.75 8.69 -22.43
N ILE A 477 -41.58 9.60 -22.92
CA ILE A 477 -41.18 10.97 -23.25
C ILE A 477 -41.59 11.85 -22.06
N ILE A 478 -40.61 12.47 -21.42
CA ILE A 478 -40.82 13.35 -20.26
C ILE A 478 -40.50 14.77 -20.70
N SER A 479 -41.47 15.67 -20.51
CA SER A 479 -41.37 17.08 -20.84
C SER A 479 -41.89 17.94 -19.70
N ARG A 480 -41.66 19.25 -19.76
CA ARG A 480 -42.21 20.21 -18.80
C ARG A 480 -42.67 21.47 -19.52
N GLU A 481 -43.89 21.41 -20.03
CA GLU A 481 -44.55 22.52 -20.73
C GLU A 481 -45.21 23.52 -19.77
N TYR A 482 -45.39 23.17 -18.50
CA TYR A 482 -46.07 24.04 -17.53
C TYR A 482 -45.40 23.98 -16.16
N ALA A 483 -46.17 24.18 -15.08
CA ALA A 483 -45.65 24.16 -13.71
C ALA A 483 -45.06 22.80 -13.32
N SER A 484 -45.66 21.71 -13.80
CA SER A 484 -45.27 20.33 -13.51
C SER A 484 -44.80 19.61 -14.75
N ALA A 485 -43.84 18.70 -14.59
CA ALA A 485 -43.45 17.77 -15.65
C ALA A 485 -44.61 16.82 -16.00
N ALA A 486 -44.62 16.36 -17.24
CA ALA A 486 -45.58 15.41 -17.78
C ALA A 486 -44.85 14.24 -18.44
N ILE A 487 -45.53 13.11 -18.54
CA ILE A 487 -45.02 11.90 -19.17
C ILE A 487 -46.00 11.44 -20.25
N ALA A 488 -45.47 11.21 -21.44
CA ALA A 488 -46.18 10.60 -22.56
C ALA A 488 -45.56 9.23 -22.89
N VAL A 489 -46.42 8.27 -23.23
CA VAL A 489 -46.00 6.95 -23.67
C VAL A 489 -45.96 6.95 -25.20
N ASP A 490 -44.81 6.63 -25.78
CA ASP A 490 -44.71 6.41 -27.22
C ASP A 490 -45.27 5.02 -27.54
N THR A 491 -46.56 4.96 -27.86
CA THR A 491 -47.26 3.71 -28.15
C THR A 491 -46.71 2.98 -29.36
N ALA A 492 -46.04 3.67 -30.30
CA ALA A 492 -45.40 3.06 -31.45
C ALA A 492 -44.09 2.31 -31.08
N SER A 493 -43.48 2.65 -29.94
CA SER A 493 -42.28 1.99 -29.44
C SER A 493 -42.54 0.71 -28.63
N VAL A 494 -43.81 0.41 -28.31
CA VAL A 494 -44.16 -0.72 -27.43
C VAL A 494 -43.74 -2.04 -28.06
N ARG A 495 -42.93 -2.80 -27.32
CA ARG A 495 -42.59 -4.19 -27.63
C ARG A 495 -43.09 -5.05 -26.49
N THR A 496 -43.92 -6.04 -26.81
CA THR A 496 -44.46 -6.98 -25.82
C THR A 496 -44.36 -8.39 -26.34
N PHE A 497 -44.02 -9.32 -25.45
CA PHE A 497 -43.85 -10.73 -25.77
C PHE A 497 -44.18 -11.57 -24.54
N ALA A 498 -44.87 -12.68 -24.74
CA ALA A 498 -45.10 -13.70 -23.72
C ALA A 498 -44.99 -15.08 -24.35
N THR A 499 -44.40 -16.04 -23.62
CA THR A 499 -44.37 -17.45 -24.02
C THR A 499 -45.51 -18.22 -23.36
N VAL A 500 -45.88 -19.37 -23.94
CA VAL A 500 -46.95 -20.26 -23.39
C VAL A 500 -48.29 -19.50 -23.38
N SER A 501 -49.33 -20.03 -22.75
CA SER A 501 -50.61 -19.35 -22.53
C SER A 501 -50.54 -18.17 -21.52
N GLY A 502 -49.40 -17.45 -21.47
CA GLY A 502 -49.20 -16.30 -20.59
C GLY A 502 -49.87 -15.04 -21.13
N GLY A 503 -50.56 -14.28 -20.29
CA GLY A 503 -51.20 -13.03 -20.69
C GLY A 503 -50.19 -11.96 -21.15
N THR A 504 -50.63 -11.08 -22.06
CA THR A 504 -49.82 -10.00 -22.63
C THR A 504 -49.67 -8.84 -21.65
N TRP A 505 -48.56 -8.10 -21.78
CA TRP A 505 -48.28 -6.90 -20.99
C TRP A 505 -48.49 -5.66 -21.85
N GLY A 506 -49.11 -4.62 -21.30
CA GLY A 506 -49.42 -3.40 -22.05
C GLY A 506 -49.98 -2.27 -21.19
N ILE A 507 -50.11 -1.08 -21.77
CA ILE A 507 -50.88 0.00 -21.15
C ILE A 507 -52.38 -0.28 -21.24
N THR A 508 -53.18 0.31 -20.35
CA THR A 508 -54.63 0.07 -20.29
C THR A 508 -55.36 0.20 -21.65
N SER A 509 -54.97 1.17 -22.48
CA SER A 509 -55.58 1.39 -23.80
C SER A 509 -55.28 0.30 -24.82
N ALA A 510 -54.29 -0.57 -24.56
CA ALA A 510 -53.96 -1.72 -25.40
C ALA A 510 -54.67 -3.02 -24.95
N SER A 511 -55.56 -2.94 -23.94
CA SER A 511 -56.34 -4.07 -23.40
C SER A 511 -55.50 -5.33 -23.11
N PRO A 512 -54.45 -5.23 -22.26
CA PRO A 512 -53.58 -6.35 -21.95
C PRO A 512 -54.33 -7.44 -21.17
N THR A 513 -53.98 -8.70 -21.42
CA THR A 513 -54.62 -9.85 -20.76
C THR A 513 -53.88 -10.36 -19.53
N GLY A 514 -52.60 -9.98 -19.36
CA GLY A 514 -51.75 -10.39 -18.25
C GLY A 514 -51.52 -9.28 -17.22
N VAL A 515 -50.86 -8.20 -17.64
CA VAL A 515 -50.50 -7.08 -16.75
C VAL A 515 -50.76 -5.75 -17.46
N SER A 516 -51.48 -4.85 -16.79
CA SER A 516 -51.62 -3.45 -17.22
C SER A 516 -50.58 -2.56 -16.56
N LEU A 517 -50.03 -1.61 -17.32
CA LEU A 517 -49.05 -0.64 -16.85
C LEU A 517 -49.63 0.78 -16.86
N SER A 518 -49.37 1.53 -15.79
CA SER A 518 -49.59 2.97 -15.73
C SER A 518 -48.33 3.71 -15.26
N PHE A 519 -48.19 4.95 -15.70
CA PHE A 519 -46.99 5.76 -15.51
C PHE A 519 -47.34 7.10 -14.88
N ALA A 520 -46.53 7.54 -13.93
CA ALA A 520 -46.59 8.88 -13.34
C ALA A 520 -45.16 9.46 -13.22
N ILE A 521 -45.04 10.77 -13.36
CA ILE A 521 -43.79 11.51 -13.17
C ILE A 521 -43.95 12.56 -12.07
N SER A 522 -42.93 12.75 -11.24
CA SER A 522 -42.90 13.85 -10.27
C SER A 522 -42.93 15.21 -10.97
N SER A 523 -43.40 16.25 -10.26
CA SER A 523 -43.53 17.61 -10.81
C SER A 523 -42.21 18.22 -11.29
N ASP A 524 -41.08 17.79 -10.73
CA ASP A 524 -39.73 18.19 -11.12
C ASP A 524 -39.12 17.31 -12.23
N GLY A 525 -39.82 16.26 -12.66
CA GLY A 525 -39.41 15.37 -13.74
C GLY A 525 -38.39 14.30 -13.37
N LYS A 526 -37.99 14.17 -12.09
CA LYS A 526 -36.88 13.30 -11.65
C LYS A 526 -37.29 11.86 -11.31
N THR A 527 -38.54 11.64 -10.92
CA THR A 527 -39.00 10.37 -10.38
C THR A 527 -40.12 9.80 -11.24
N LEU A 528 -39.83 8.68 -11.91
CA LEU A 528 -40.81 7.88 -12.62
C LEU A 528 -41.37 6.83 -11.67
N THR A 529 -42.69 6.80 -11.55
CA THR A 529 -43.43 5.74 -10.86
C THR A 529 -44.17 4.91 -11.91
N VAL A 530 -43.93 3.59 -11.90
CA VAL A 530 -44.61 2.62 -12.76
C VAL A 530 -45.49 1.74 -11.87
N THR A 531 -46.78 1.73 -12.12
CA THR A 531 -47.72 0.84 -11.43
C THR A 531 -48.11 -0.29 -12.36
N LEU A 532 -47.91 -1.52 -11.89
CA LEU A 532 -48.31 -2.75 -12.56
C LEU A 532 -49.60 -3.24 -11.91
N THR A 533 -50.59 -3.59 -12.71
CA THR A 533 -51.85 -4.20 -12.24
C THR A 533 -52.00 -5.57 -12.89
N ALA A 534 -52.08 -6.62 -12.08
CA ALA A 534 -52.36 -7.96 -12.58
C ALA A 534 -53.80 -8.03 -13.10
N ILE A 535 -53.97 -8.46 -14.35
CA ILE A 535 -55.28 -8.64 -14.98
C ILE A 535 -55.78 -10.08 -14.80
N ASP A 536 -54.86 -11.03 -14.78
CA ASP A 536 -55.12 -12.44 -14.50
C ASP A 536 -54.66 -12.83 -13.08
N SER A 537 -54.87 -14.11 -12.73
CA SER A 537 -54.47 -14.66 -11.43
C SER A 537 -53.06 -15.26 -11.41
N ALA A 538 -52.22 -15.05 -12.44
CA ALA A 538 -50.90 -15.66 -12.51
C ALA A 538 -49.91 -15.03 -11.51
N SER A 539 -49.09 -15.88 -10.88
CA SER A 539 -48.02 -15.44 -9.98
C SER A 539 -46.74 -15.14 -10.74
N ARG A 540 -46.17 -13.95 -10.50
CA ARG A 540 -45.06 -13.39 -11.26
C ARG A 540 -43.89 -12.98 -10.40
N VAL A 541 -42.71 -13.06 -10.99
CA VAL A 541 -41.47 -12.47 -10.46
C VAL A 541 -40.88 -11.57 -11.54
N ILE A 542 -40.69 -10.29 -11.21
CA ILE A 542 -40.50 -9.21 -12.17
C ILE A 542 -39.15 -8.54 -11.93
N SER A 543 -38.44 -8.25 -13.02
CA SER A 543 -37.24 -7.43 -13.04
C SER A 543 -37.38 -6.31 -14.07
N ALA A 544 -36.90 -5.11 -13.75
CA ALA A 544 -37.07 -3.95 -14.61
C ALA A 544 -35.87 -3.00 -14.53
N LYS A 545 -35.59 -2.33 -15.65
CA LYS A 545 -34.52 -1.34 -15.79
C LYS A 545 -35.03 -0.14 -16.60
N LEU A 546 -34.55 1.05 -16.27
CA LEU A 546 -34.75 2.27 -17.05
C LEU A 546 -33.48 2.60 -17.81
N ARG A 547 -33.56 2.97 -19.09
CA ARG A 547 -32.40 3.33 -19.92
C ARG A 547 -32.49 4.77 -20.40
N ALA A 548 -31.31 5.36 -20.62
CA ALA A 548 -31.15 6.74 -21.05
C ALA A 548 -31.60 6.96 -22.49
#